data_AF-Q45883-F1
#
_entry.id   AF-Q45883-F1
#
_cell.length_a   1.000
_cell.length_b   1.000
_cell.length_c   1.000
_cell.angle_alpha   90.00
_cell.angle_beta   90.00
_cell.angle_gamma   90.00
#
_symmetry.space_group_name_H-M   'P 1'
#
loop_
_entity.id
_entity.type
_entity.pdbx_description
1 polymer ?
#
loop_
_entity_poly.entity_id
_entity_poly.type
_entity_poly.pdbx_seq_one_letter_code
_entity_poly.pdbx_strand_id
1 'polypeptide(L)'
;ILDGHVETYGKGAIVGSNGELEHAGAIMHPKLGKPMREAIGGGKSIIPSAKKSGPAGTSLDVPVHFKDAAFVRTHYGAMEVRIPDAPKCNEIVVALVFSNGGRPHARIGGLTMAEAKCEDGLR
;
A
#
# COMPACT_ATOMS: atom_id res chain seq x y z
N ILE A 1 14.11 -9.16 6.54
CA ILE A 1 13.96 -8.30 5.32
C ILE A 1 13.33 -6.97 5.70
N LEU A 2 12.40 -6.93 6.67
CA LEU A 2 11.91 -5.68 7.26
C LEU A 2 12.20 -5.73 8.76
N ASP A 3 13.45 -5.50 9.14
CA ASP A 3 13.91 -5.62 10.53
C ASP A 3 13.69 -4.30 11.31
N GLY A 4 12.67 -3.53 10.90
CA GLY A 4 12.38 -2.18 11.40
C GLY A 4 10.89 -1.97 11.71
N HIS A 5 10.62 -0.94 12.52
CA HIS A 5 9.27 -0.54 12.91
C HIS A 5 8.46 -0.04 11.70
N VAL A 6 7.28 -0.61 11.49
CA VAL A 6 6.35 -0.27 10.39
C VAL A 6 5.03 0.20 10.98
N GLU A 7 4.62 1.41 10.59
CA GLU A 7 3.34 2.02 11.00
C GLU A 7 2.35 2.08 9.84
N THR A 8 2.81 2.27 8.60
CA THR A 8 1.92 2.30 7.43
C THR A 8 2.32 1.29 6.37
N TYR A 9 1.32 0.93 5.58
CA TYR A 9 1.52 0.08 4.43
C TYR A 9 0.58 0.43 3.26
N GLY A 10 0.97 -0.04 2.08
CA GLY A 10 0.18 0.05 0.86
C GLY A 10 0.68 -0.94 -0.17
N LYS A 11 -0.15 -1.26 -1.16
CA LYS A 11 0.26 -2.10 -2.30
C LYS A 11 -0.28 -1.52 -3.60
N GLY A 12 0.42 -1.78 -4.70
CA GLY A 12 -0.05 -1.37 -6.01
C GLY A 12 0.47 -2.26 -7.12
N ALA A 13 -0.16 -2.13 -8.29
CA ALA A 13 0.29 -2.83 -9.48
C ALA A 13 0.05 -2.01 -10.76
N ILE A 14 0.99 -2.12 -11.70
CA ILE A 14 0.88 -1.57 -13.05
C ILE A 14 0.98 -2.73 -14.03
N VAL A 15 -0.06 -2.95 -14.83
CA VAL A 15 -0.10 -3.99 -15.87
C VAL A 15 0.32 -3.40 -17.21
N GLY A 16 1.16 -4.11 -17.95
CA GLY A 16 1.52 -3.76 -19.31
C GLY A 16 0.34 -3.80 -20.27
N SER A 17 0.49 -3.18 -21.45
CA SER A 17 -0.59 -2.97 -22.41
C SER A 17 -1.23 -4.24 -22.99
N ASN A 18 -0.57 -5.40 -22.94
CA ASN A 18 -1.12 -6.67 -23.42
C ASN A 18 -1.80 -7.48 -22.31
N GLY A 19 -1.82 -6.97 -21.07
CA GLY A 19 -2.58 -7.56 -19.97
C GLY A 19 -3.89 -6.82 -19.70
N GLU A 20 -4.58 -7.23 -18.64
CA GLU A 20 -5.79 -6.56 -18.16
C GLU A 20 -5.68 -6.18 -16.68
N LEU A 21 -6.52 -5.25 -16.22
CA LEU A 21 -6.54 -4.81 -14.82
C LEU A 21 -6.84 -5.95 -13.83
N GLU A 22 -7.42 -7.05 -14.28
CA GLU A 22 -7.68 -8.20 -13.43
C GLU A 22 -6.43 -9.06 -13.17
N HIS A 23 -5.41 -8.99 -14.03
CA HIS A 23 -4.09 -9.55 -13.71
C HIS A 23 -3.48 -8.90 -12.46
N ALA A 24 -3.63 -7.56 -12.33
CA ALA A 24 -3.27 -6.84 -11.12
C ALA A 24 -4.17 -7.22 -9.92
N GLY A 25 -5.46 -7.44 -10.15
CA GLY A 25 -6.37 -7.97 -9.11
C GLY A 25 -5.89 -9.31 -8.55
N ALA A 26 -5.61 -10.24 -9.45
CA ALA A 26 -5.19 -11.61 -9.18
C ALA A 26 -3.87 -11.71 -8.44
N ILE A 27 -2.90 -10.83 -8.70
CA ILE A 27 -1.66 -10.82 -7.91
C ILE A 27 -1.85 -10.20 -6.53
N MET A 28 -2.73 -9.20 -6.39
CA MET A 28 -2.88 -8.44 -5.15
C MET A 28 -3.81 -9.05 -4.11
N HIS A 29 -4.85 -9.80 -4.49
CA HIS A 29 -5.99 -10.14 -3.60
C HIS A 29 -6.02 -11.56 -3.00
N PRO A 30 -5.52 -12.63 -3.65
CA PRO A 30 -5.60 -13.97 -3.07
C PRO A 30 -4.40 -14.33 -2.18
N LYS A 31 -3.21 -13.76 -2.44
CA LYS A 31 -1.96 -14.28 -1.86
C LYS A 31 -0.97 -13.24 -1.36
N LEU A 32 -1.08 -11.97 -1.77
CA LEU A 32 -0.07 -10.96 -1.41
C LEU A 32 -0.28 -10.37 -0.01
N GLY A 33 -1.54 -10.12 0.38
CA GLY A 33 -1.83 -9.36 1.61
C GLY A 33 -1.46 -10.06 2.92
N LYS A 34 -1.71 -11.37 3.02
CA LYS A 34 -1.38 -12.16 4.22
C LYS A 34 0.13 -12.21 4.51
N PRO A 35 1.00 -12.66 3.57
CA PRO A 35 2.45 -12.71 3.82
C PRO A 35 3.05 -11.32 4.03
N MET A 36 2.50 -10.28 3.38
CA MET A 36 2.91 -8.90 3.61
C MET A 36 2.72 -8.48 5.07
N ARG A 37 1.58 -8.80 5.70
CA ARG A 37 1.33 -8.52 7.12
C ARG A 37 2.22 -9.35 8.03
N GLU A 38 2.34 -10.64 7.75
CA GLU A 38 3.15 -11.56 8.54
C GLU A 38 4.62 -11.09 8.60
N ALA A 39 5.15 -10.57 7.48
CA ALA A 39 6.51 -10.06 7.40
C ALA A 39 6.79 -8.81 8.26
N ILE A 40 5.77 -8.07 8.71
CA ILE A 40 5.89 -6.83 9.50
C ILE A 40 5.28 -6.94 10.90
N GLY A 41 5.04 -8.18 11.37
CA GLY A 41 4.46 -8.44 12.69
C GLY A 41 2.97 -8.12 12.80
N GLY A 42 2.24 -8.07 11.68
CA GLY A 42 0.78 -7.93 11.65
C GLY A 42 0.28 -6.71 10.88
N GLY A 43 -0.74 -6.06 11.43
CA GLY A 43 -1.60 -5.10 10.73
C GLY A 43 -3.00 -5.68 10.58
N LYS A 44 -4.00 -5.03 11.17
CA LYS A 44 -5.41 -5.42 11.07
C LYS A 44 -6.19 -4.62 10.02
N SER A 45 -5.76 -3.40 9.72
CA SER A 45 -6.46 -2.53 8.78
C SER A 45 -6.44 -3.12 7.37
N ILE A 46 -7.39 -2.79 6.51
CA ILE A 46 -7.29 -3.20 5.10
C ILE A 46 -5.99 -2.66 4.48
N ILE A 47 -5.27 -3.41 3.65
CA ILE A 47 -4.11 -2.84 2.93
C ILE A 47 -4.68 -2.00 1.78
N PRO A 48 -4.48 -0.67 1.77
CA PRO A 48 -5.00 0.19 0.72
C PRO A 48 -4.23 -0.09 -0.57
N SER A 49 -4.91 0.06 -1.71
CA SER A 49 -4.28 -0.28 -2.99
C SER A 49 -4.76 0.55 -4.17
N ALA A 50 -3.90 0.65 -5.18
CA ALA A 50 -4.21 1.22 -6.48
C ALA A 50 -3.71 0.27 -7.58
N LYS A 51 -4.46 0.17 -8.68
CA LYS A 51 -4.03 -0.58 -9.88
C LYS A 51 -4.21 0.26 -11.13
N LYS A 52 -3.27 0.13 -12.06
CA LYS A 52 -3.26 0.87 -13.34
C LYS A 52 -2.84 -0.06 -14.47
N SER A 53 -3.23 0.29 -15.69
CA SER A 53 -2.63 -0.25 -16.91
C SER A 53 -1.93 0.89 -17.65
N GLY A 54 -0.75 0.62 -18.20
CA GLY A 54 0.01 1.62 -18.93
C GLY A 54 1.34 1.10 -19.46
N PRO A 55 1.99 1.86 -20.35
CA PRO A 55 3.29 1.51 -20.89
C PRO A 55 4.41 1.65 -19.83
N ALA A 56 5.62 1.23 -20.20
CA ALA A 56 6.83 1.47 -19.43
C ALA A 56 6.95 2.94 -18.97
N GLY A 57 7.35 3.15 -17.71
CA GLY A 57 7.46 4.49 -17.14
C GLY A 57 6.14 5.09 -16.62
N THR A 58 5.03 4.35 -16.69
CA THR A 58 3.79 4.75 -16.02
C THR A 58 4.04 4.92 -14.52
N SER A 59 3.67 6.07 -13.95
CA SER A 59 3.64 6.22 -12.48
C SER A 59 2.32 5.77 -11.87
N LEU A 60 2.43 5.34 -10.61
CA LEU A 60 1.35 4.95 -9.74
C LEU A 60 1.56 5.54 -8.35
N ASP A 61 0.57 6.28 -7.84
CA ASP A 61 0.51 6.65 -6.43
C ASP A 61 -0.03 5.49 -5.61
N VAL A 62 0.83 4.86 -4.80
CA VAL A 62 0.42 3.80 -3.89
C VAL A 62 -0.10 4.44 -2.60
N PRO A 63 -1.41 4.36 -2.30
CA PRO A 63 -1.95 4.91 -1.06
C PRO A 63 -1.40 4.14 0.13
N VAL A 64 -1.19 4.84 1.24
CA VAL A 64 -0.79 4.25 2.53
C VAL A 64 -1.64 4.81 3.67
N HIS A 65 -1.86 3.98 4.68
CA HIS A 65 -2.47 4.38 5.96
C HIS A 65 -1.99 3.47 7.09
N PHE A 66 -2.38 3.80 8.32
CA PHE A 66 -1.93 3.09 9.51
C PHE A 66 -2.32 1.61 9.47
N LYS A 67 -1.37 0.73 9.79
CA LYS A 67 -1.53 -0.72 9.61
C LYS A 67 -2.50 -1.35 10.61
N ASP A 68 -2.69 -0.75 11.78
CA ASP A 68 -3.52 -1.37 12.82
C ASP A 68 -4.93 -0.79 12.91
N ALA A 69 -5.16 0.43 12.40
CA ALA A 69 -6.48 1.08 12.35
C ALA A 69 -6.59 2.07 11.18
N ALA A 70 -7.46 1.77 10.22
CA ALA A 70 -7.60 2.53 8.98
C ALA A 70 -7.94 4.01 9.20
N PHE A 71 -8.67 4.36 10.27
CA PHE A 71 -9.12 5.74 10.48
C PHE A 71 -8.13 6.66 11.18
N VAL A 72 -6.92 6.18 11.51
CA VAL A 72 -5.86 7.01 12.09
C VAL A 72 -5.39 8.05 11.06
N ARG A 73 -5.92 9.28 11.20
CA ARG A 73 -5.88 10.30 10.15
C ARG A 73 -4.48 10.90 9.96
N THR A 74 -3.62 10.81 10.96
CA THR A 74 -2.23 11.26 10.87
C THR A 74 -1.42 10.47 9.84
N HIS A 75 -1.88 9.27 9.44
CA HIS A 75 -1.13 8.31 8.64
C HIS A 75 -1.57 8.19 7.17
N TYR A 76 -2.64 8.87 6.75
CA TYR A 76 -3.00 8.92 5.33
C TYR A 76 -1.91 9.57 4.49
N GLY A 77 -1.50 8.91 3.42
CA GLY A 77 -0.55 9.41 2.46
C GLY A 77 -0.54 8.58 1.17
N ALA A 78 0.44 8.86 0.32
CA ALA A 78 0.75 8.06 -0.86
C ALA A 78 2.24 8.18 -1.18
N MET A 79 2.78 7.19 -1.88
CA MET A 79 4.12 7.22 -2.45
C MET A 79 4.02 6.94 -3.95
N GLU A 80 4.54 7.85 -4.78
CA GLU A 80 4.66 7.60 -6.21
C GLU A 80 5.73 6.53 -6.45
N VAL A 81 5.39 5.52 -7.26
CA VAL A 81 6.32 4.53 -7.78
C VAL A 81 6.32 4.56 -9.30
N ARG A 82 7.52 4.42 -9.88
CA ARG A 82 7.75 4.35 -11.33
C ARG A 82 9.02 3.57 -11.59
N ILE A 83 8.99 2.71 -12.60
CA ILE A 83 10.19 2.09 -13.17
C ILE A 83 10.30 2.61 -14.62
N PRO A 84 11.37 3.34 -15.01
CA PRO A 84 11.45 4.00 -16.30
C PRO A 84 11.20 3.08 -17.50
N ASP A 85 11.61 1.81 -17.42
CA ASP A 85 11.54 0.86 -18.51
C ASP A 85 10.51 -0.27 -18.30
N ALA A 86 9.68 -0.21 -17.24
CA ALA A 86 8.68 -1.24 -16.92
C ALA A 86 7.31 -0.64 -16.52
N PRO A 87 6.20 -1.40 -16.64
CA PRO A 87 6.12 -2.74 -17.23
C PRO A 87 6.30 -2.71 -18.76
N LYS A 88 6.99 -3.71 -19.34
CA LYS A 88 6.83 -4.03 -20.77
C LYS A 88 5.41 -4.54 -21.02
N CYS A 89 5.02 -4.66 -22.30
CA CYS A 89 3.65 -4.99 -22.69
C CYS A 89 3.09 -6.27 -22.02
N ASN A 90 3.95 -7.28 -21.79
CA ASN A 90 3.57 -8.57 -21.21
C ASN A 90 3.98 -8.72 -19.73
N GLU A 91 4.26 -7.62 -19.03
CA GLU A 91 4.76 -7.63 -17.66
C GLU A 91 3.78 -6.97 -16.68
N ILE A 92 4.05 -7.17 -15.39
CA ILE A 92 3.36 -6.50 -14.29
C ILE A 92 4.41 -5.98 -13.33
N VAL A 93 4.37 -4.69 -13.02
CA VAL A 93 5.08 -4.12 -11.88
C VAL A 93 4.20 -4.27 -10.66
N VAL A 94 4.73 -4.84 -9.57
CA VAL A 94 4.06 -4.90 -8.26
C VAL A 94 4.88 -4.10 -7.26
N ALA A 95 4.21 -3.23 -6.51
CA ALA A 95 4.83 -2.38 -5.51
C ALA A 95 4.23 -2.64 -4.13
N LEU A 96 5.09 -2.75 -3.12
CA LEU A 96 4.74 -2.74 -1.71
C LEU A 96 5.39 -1.51 -1.08
N VAL A 97 4.61 -0.71 -0.36
CA VAL A 97 5.10 0.51 0.30
C VAL A 97 4.91 0.34 1.80
N PHE A 98 5.94 0.72 2.55
CA PHE A 98 5.95 0.73 4.01
C PHE A 98 6.55 2.04 4.50
N SER A 99 6.08 2.54 5.65
CA SER A 99 6.68 3.67 6.36
C SER A 99 6.71 3.38 7.86
N ASN A 100 7.67 3.97 8.55
CA ASN A 100 7.79 3.95 10.01
C ASN A 100 7.02 5.10 10.69
N GLY A 101 6.20 5.85 9.95
CA GLY A 101 5.49 7.01 10.48
C GLY A 101 4.38 7.54 9.57
N GLY A 102 3.60 8.45 10.13
CA GLY A 102 2.59 9.24 9.41
C GLY A 102 3.15 10.48 8.72
N ARG A 103 2.27 11.44 8.38
CA ARG A 103 2.67 12.68 7.70
C ARG A 103 3.57 13.55 8.60
N PRO A 104 4.66 14.15 8.08
CA PRO A 104 5.58 14.99 8.87
C PRO A 104 4.92 16.17 9.60
N HIS A 105 3.83 16.70 9.06
CA HIS A 105 3.11 17.85 9.62
C HIS A 105 1.62 17.57 9.75
N ALA A 106 1.24 16.45 10.35
CA ALA A 106 -0.16 16.07 10.53
C ALA A 106 -0.91 17.07 11.45
N ARG A 107 -1.93 17.76 10.92
CA ARG A 107 -2.63 18.88 11.61
C ARG A 107 -4.11 19.02 11.23
N ILE A 108 -4.77 17.93 10.89
CA ILE A 108 -6.18 17.92 10.41
C ILE A 108 -7.13 17.14 11.34
N GLY A 109 -6.76 17.00 12.62
CA GLY A 109 -7.52 16.27 13.65
C GLY A 109 -7.78 14.80 13.30
N GLY A 110 -8.86 14.25 13.84
CA GLY A 110 -9.26 12.86 13.64
C GLY A 110 -8.61 11.90 14.63
N LEU A 111 -8.93 10.61 14.49
CA LEU A 111 -8.38 9.55 15.33
C LEU A 111 -6.85 9.55 15.24
N THR A 112 -6.19 9.56 16.38
CA THR A 112 -4.73 9.44 16.50
C THR A 112 -4.33 7.99 16.77
N MET A 113 -3.05 7.66 16.60
CA MET A 113 -2.54 6.33 16.99
C MET A 113 -2.76 6.02 18.47
N ALA A 114 -2.63 7.02 19.34
CA ALA A 114 -2.75 6.84 20.79
C ALA A 114 -4.20 6.59 21.23
N GLU A 115 -5.18 7.06 20.45
CA GLU A 115 -6.61 6.84 20.73
C GLU A 115 -7.14 5.56 20.09
N ALA A 116 -6.40 4.98 19.16
CA ALA A 116 -6.86 3.84 18.37
C ALA A 116 -6.86 2.55 19.19
N LYS A 117 -7.98 1.82 19.19
CA LYS A 117 -8.10 0.54 19.91
C LYS A 117 -7.46 -0.61 19.15
N CYS A 118 -7.37 -0.50 17.82
CA CYS A 118 -6.76 -1.48 16.93
C CYS A 118 -7.39 -2.88 17.07
N GLU A 119 -8.71 -2.95 17.26
CA GLU A 119 -9.42 -4.21 17.47
C GLU A 119 -9.93 -4.81 16.15
N ASP A 120 -10.53 -3.96 15.31
CA ASP A 120 -11.25 -4.31 14.08
C ASP A 120 -10.52 -3.90 12.80
N GLY A 121 -9.34 -3.27 12.91
CA GLY A 121 -8.61 -2.73 11.77
C GLY A 121 -9.13 -1.38 11.27
N LEU A 122 -10.15 -0.80 11.91
CA LEU A 122 -10.73 0.48 11.53
C LEU A 122 -10.40 1.57 12.53
N ARG A 123 -10.56 1.30 13.83
CA ARG A 123 -10.35 2.28 14.91
C ARG A 123 -9.45 1.77 16.00
#